data_AF-A0A4Y4WRX3-F1
#
_entry.id   AF-A0A4Y4WRX3-F1
#
_cell.length_a   1.000
_cell.length_b   1.000
_cell.length_c   1.000
_cell.angle_alpha   90.00
_cell.angle_beta   90.00
_cell.angle_gamma   90.00
#
_symmetry.space_group_name_H-M   'P 1'
#
loop_
_entity.id
_entity.type
_entity.pdbx_description
1 polymer ?
#
loop_
_entity_poly.entity_id
_entity_poly.type
_entity_poly.pdbx_seq_one_letter_code
_entity_poly.pdbx_strand_id
1 'polypeptide(L)'
;MQITIPIPPLEIQQEIVKILDAFTELNAELNTELNARKKQYQYYQNMLLDFKDIHQNYKDAKMSAKTYPKRLKTLLQTLAPKGVEFRKLGEVCEIIRGKRVTKKEILDKGKYPVVSGGIGFMGYLNEYNREENTITIAQYGTAGFVNWQNQKFWANDVCFSVIPKETLINRYLYYVLTNMQNYLYSISNRSAIPYSISSNNIMQITIPIP
;
A
#
# COMPACT_ATOMS: atom_id res chain seq x y z
N MET A 1 5.03 -44.91 10.00
CA MET A 1 3.57 -44.69 9.90
C MET A 1 3.12 -45.15 8.52
N GLN A 2 2.16 -46.08 8.44
CA GLN A 2 1.43 -46.35 7.20
C GLN A 2 0.18 -45.45 7.19
N ILE A 3 -0.04 -44.73 6.08
CA ILE A 3 -1.23 -43.92 5.86
C ILE A 3 -2.27 -44.81 5.16
N THR A 4 -3.45 -44.96 5.75
CA THR A 4 -4.59 -45.63 5.12
C THR A 4 -5.40 -44.61 4.34
N ILE A 5 -5.74 -44.92 3.08
CA ILE A 5 -6.51 -44.04 2.20
C ILE A 5 -7.80 -44.77 1.79
N PRO A 6 -8.99 -44.17 1.99
CA PRO A 6 -10.23 -44.77 1.53
C PRO A 6 -10.34 -44.70 0.00
N ILE A 7 -10.76 -45.81 -0.61
CA ILE A 7 -10.98 -45.89 -2.06
C ILE A 7 -12.48 -46.17 -2.29
N PRO A 8 -13.29 -45.13 -2.56
CA PRO A 8 -14.72 -45.30 -2.82
C PRO A 8 -14.96 -45.93 -4.21
N PRO A 9 -16.18 -46.41 -4.53
CA PRO A 9 -16.54 -46.88 -5.87
C PRO A 9 -16.30 -45.84 -6.97
N LEU A 10 -16.07 -46.30 -8.20
CA LEU A 10 -15.68 -45.46 -9.34
C LEU A 10 -16.67 -44.32 -9.64
N GLU A 11 -17.97 -44.58 -9.54
CA GLU A 11 -19.02 -43.57 -9.76
C GLU A 11 -18.89 -42.40 -8.77
N ILE A 12 -18.63 -42.72 -7.50
CA ILE A 12 -18.40 -41.71 -6.45
C ILE A 12 -17.09 -40.96 -6.72
N GLN A 13 -16.04 -41.65 -7.16
CA GLN A 13 -14.78 -40.99 -7.55
C GLN A 13 -14.99 -39.99 -8.70
N GLN A 14 -15.79 -40.35 -9.71
CA GLN A 14 -16.07 -39.48 -10.85
C GLN A 14 -16.82 -38.21 -10.45
N GLU A 15 -17.83 -38.31 -9.60
CA GLU A 15 -18.54 -37.12 -9.10
C GLU A 15 -17.63 -36.26 -8.20
N ILE A 16 -16.76 -36.87 -7.38
CA ILE A 16 -15.75 -36.13 -6.61
C ILE A 16 -14.81 -35.36 -7.54
N VAL A 17 -14.26 -36.02 -8.57
CA VAL A 17 -13.35 -35.41 -9.54
C VAL A 17 -14.05 -34.25 -10.26
N LYS A 18 -15.26 -34.46 -10.77
CA LYS A 18 -16.04 -33.43 -11.45
C LYS A 18 -16.25 -32.18 -10.58
N ILE A 19 -16.57 -32.36 -9.30
CA ILE A 19 -16.75 -31.24 -8.36
C ILE A 19 -15.41 -30.53 -8.11
N LEU A 20 -14.34 -31.28 -7.85
CA LEU A 20 -13.03 -30.70 -7.55
C LEU A 20 -12.41 -29.98 -8.77
N ASP A 21 -12.61 -30.52 -9.98
CA ASP A 21 -12.15 -29.90 -11.22
C ASP A 21 -12.87 -28.57 -11.46
N ALA A 22 -14.19 -28.53 -11.27
CA ALA A 22 -14.96 -27.29 -11.39
C ALA A 22 -14.48 -26.21 -10.40
N PHE A 23 -14.21 -26.57 -9.14
CA PHE A 23 -13.63 -25.62 -8.17
C PHE A 23 -12.22 -25.20 -8.54
N THR A 24 -11.41 -26.11 -9.10
CA THR A 24 -10.05 -25.81 -9.54
C THR A 24 -10.04 -24.81 -10.69
N GLU A 25 -10.93 -24.99 -11.68
CA GLU A 25 -11.11 -24.10 -12.82
C GLU A 25 -11.57 -22.70 -12.35
N LEU A 26 -12.62 -22.63 -11.52
CA LEU A 26 -13.11 -21.36 -10.98
C LEU A 26 -12.03 -20.59 -10.19
N ASN A 27 -11.23 -21.30 -9.38
CA ASN A 27 -10.12 -20.69 -8.66
C ASN A 27 -9.03 -20.17 -9.62
N ALA A 28 -8.76 -20.87 -10.72
CA ALA A 28 -7.79 -20.41 -11.73
C ALA A 28 -8.27 -19.15 -12.46
N GLU A 29 -9.55 -19.11 -12.86
CA GLU A 29 -10.17 -17.94 -13.49
C GLU A 29 -10.16 -16.72 -12.56
N LEU A 30 -10.59 -16.90 -11.30
CA LEU A 30 -10.63 -15.83 -10.31
C LEU A 30 -9.25 -15.23 -10.04
N ASN A 31 -8.22 -16.08 -9.90
CA ASN A 31 -6.84 -15.62 -9.72
C ASN A 31 -6.30 -14.88 -10.96
N THR A 32 -6.69 -15.32 -12.16
CA THR A 32 -6.32 -14.66 -13.41
C THR A 32 -6.94 -13.26 -13.50
N GLU A 33 -8.24 -13.13 -13.23
CA GLU A 33 -8.95 -11.84 -13.19
C GLU A 33 -8.37 -10.91 -12.11
N LEU A 34 -8.12 -11.42 -10.90
CA LEU A 34 -7.51 -10.65 -9.81
C LEU A 34 -6.16 -10.06 -10.24
N ASN A 35 -5.32 -10.86 -10.90
CA ASN A 35 -4.03 -10.41 -11.39
C ASN A 35 -4.17 -9.37 -12.51
N ALA A 36 -5.11 -9.56 -13.43
CA ALA A 36 -5.42 -8.58 -14.47
C ALA A 36 -5.87 -7.23 -13.87
N ARG A 37 -6.76 -7.27 -12.87
CA ARG A 37 -7.24 -6.07 -12.16
C ARG A 37 -6.16 -5.36 -11.36
N LYS A 38 -5.25 -6.09 -10.70
CA LYS A 38 -4.09 -5.49 -10.02
C LYS A 38 -3.19 -4.75 -11.01
N LYS A 39 -2.89 -5.37 -12.16
CA LYS A 39 -2.11 -4.72 -13.24
C LYS A 39 -2.82 -3.48 -13.79
N GLN A 40 -4.13 -3.57 -14.03
CA GLN A 40 -4.94 -2.44 -14.48
C GLN A 40 -4.95 -1.29 -13.46
N TYR A 41 -5.14 -1.60 -12.18
CA TYR A 41 -5.11 -0.62 -11.10
C TYR A 41 -3.76 0.09 -11.03
N GLN A 42 -2.66 -0.67 -11.02
CA GLN A 42 -1.31 -0.11 -10.98
C GLN A 42 -1.01 0.77 -12.22
N TYR A 43 -1.48 0.35 -13.39
CA TYR A 43 -1.38 1.16 -14.61
C TYR A 43 -2.07 2.52 -14.45
N TYR A 44 -3.32 2.55 -13.99
CA TYR A 44 -4.03 3.81 -13.77
C TYR A 44 -3.42 4.65 -12.65
N GLN A 45 -2.95 4.03 -11.57
CA GLN A 45 -2.29 4.74 -10.48
C GLN A 45 -1.02 5.44 -10.97
N ASN A 46 -0.15 4.72 -11.70
CA ASN A 46 1.05 5.30 -12.31
C ASN A 46 0.67 6.44 -13.26
N MET A 47 -0.28 6.20 -14.17
CA MET A 47 -0.72 7.21 -15.14
C MET A 47 -1.21 8.48 -14.43
N LEU A 48 -2.01 8.37 -13.37
CA LEU A 48 -2.58 9.52 -12.66
C LEU A 48 -1.54 10.29 -11.82
N LEU A 49 -0.42 9.66 -11.43
CA LEU A 49 0.56 10.26 -10.52
C LEU A 49 1.91 10.58 -11.18
N ASP A 50 2.10 10.29 -12.47
CA ASP A 50 3.37 10.52 -13.17
C ASP A 50 3.61 12.00 -13.53
N PHE A 51 2.56 12.77 -13.81
CA PHE A 51 2.59 14.21 -14.14
C PHE A 51 3.58 14.63 -15.28
N LYS A 52 4.23 13.70 -15.99
CA LYS A 52 5.24 13.98 -17.04
C LYS A 52 4.69 14.62 -18.31
N ASP A 53 3.45 14.30 -18.69
CA ASP A 53 2.87 14.67 -19.99
C ASP A 53 2.03 15.97 -19.97
N ILE A 54 2.11 16.77 -18.92
CA ILE A 54 1.25 17.97 -18.76
C ILE A 54 1.62 19.08 -19.77
N HIS A 55 2.88 19.13 -20.23
CA HIS A 55 3.41 20.18 -21.10
C HIS A 55 3.57 19.80 -22.58
N GLN A 56 3.22 18.58 -23.01
CA GLN A 56 3.31 18.23 -24.43
C GLN A 56 2.19 18.90 -25.24
N ASN A 57 2.59 19.79 -26.16
CA ASN A 57 1.73 20.28 -27.24
C ASN A 57 1.29 19.08 -28.09
N TYR A 58 -0.02 18.92 -28.25
CA TYR A 58 -0.67 17.80 -28.97
C TYR A 58 -0.21 17.59 -30.43
N LYS A 59 0.67 18.45 -30.98
CA LYS A 59 1.06 18.42 -32.39
C LYS A 59 2.20 17.46 -32.72
N ASP A 60 2.97 16.99 -31.74
CA ASP A 60 4.16 16.13 -32.00
C ASP A 60 4.10 14.73 -31.37
N ALA A 61 2.99 14.38 -30.71
CA ALA A 61 2.84 13.06 -30.10
C ALA A 61 2.51 12.01 -31.19
N LYS A 62 3.54 11.27 -31.65
CA LYS A 62 3.34 10.01 -32.38
C LYS A 62 2.32 9.14 -31.64
N MET A 63 1.39 8.54 -32.39
CA MET A 63 0.32 7.66 -31.90
C MET A 63 0.85 6.48 -31.07
N SER A 64 1.06 6.69 -29.77
CA SER A 64 1.13 5.63 -28.74
C SER A 64 1.01 6.15 -27.30
N ALA A 65 1.01 7.48 -27.08
CA ALA A 65 0.86 8.07 -25.75
C ALA A 65 -0.61 8.01 -25.26
N LYS A 66 -0.89 7.00 -24.45
CA LYS A 66 -2.19 6.78 -23.79
C LYS A 66 -2.56 8.03 -22.96
N THR A 67 -3.74 8.59 -23.25
CA THR A 67 -4.08 9.96 -22.86
C THR A 67 -4.61 10.05 -21.43
N TYR A 68 -4.01 10.96 -20.66
CA TYR A 68 -4.51 11.40 -19.36
C TYR A 68 -6.01 11.77 -19.44
N PRO A 69 -6.86 11.46 -18.42
CA PRO A 69 -8.29 11.72 -18.51
C PRO A 69 -8.57 13.20 -18.80
N LYS A 70 -9.38 13.50 -19.83
CA LYS A 70 -9.59 14.86 -20.34
C LYS A 70 -9.90 15.88 -19.24
N ARG A 71 -10.82 15.54 -18.34
CA ARG A 71 -11.21 16.39 -17.21
C ARG A 71 -10.03 16.72 -16.29
N LEU A 72 -9.20 15.73 -15.98
CA LEU A 72 -8.05 15.95 -15.10
C LEU A 72 -6.96 16.76 -15.81
N LYS A 73 -6.74 16.53 -17.10
CA LYS A 73 -5.85 17.36 -17.91
C LYS A 73 -6.30 18.82 -17.93
N THR A 74 -7.59 19.09 -18.13
CA THR A 74 -8.14 20.45 -18.05
C THR A 74 -7.92 21.06 -16.67
N LEU A 75 -8.22 20.33 -15.59
CA LEU A 75 -8.00 20.81 -14.22
C LEU A 75 -6.53 21.17 -13.96
N LEU A 76 -5.58 20.32 -14.37
CA LEU A 76 -4.16 20.60 -14.23
C LEU A 76 -3.73 21.83 -15.04
N GLN A 77 -4.20 21.97 -16.28
CA GLN A 77 -3.91 23.15 -17.10
C GLN A 77 -4.49 24.44 -16.51
N THR A 78 -5.64 24.37 -15.85
CA THR A 78 -6.28 25.53 -15.23
C THR A 78 -5.65 25.89 -13.88
N LEU A 79 -5.40 24.90 -13.01
CA LEU A 79 -4.99 25.12 -11.63
C LEU A 79 -3.46 25.08 -11.43
N ALA A 80 -2.76 24.31 -12.27
CA ALA A 80 -1.31 24.14 -12.24
C ALA A 80 -0.69 24.32 -13.65
N PRO A 81 -0.88 25.49 -14.31
CA PRO A 81 -0.46 25.72 -15.70
C PRO A 81 1.07 25.61 -15.92
N LYS A 82 1.85 25.76 -14.85
CA LYS A 82 3.32 25.61 -14.85
C LYS A 82 3.79 24.21 -14.45
N GLY A 83 2.87 23.26 -14.30
CA GLY A 83 3.14 21.93 -13.79
C GLY A 83 2.90 21.82 -12.29
N VAL A 84 2.96 20.58 -11.79
CA VAL A 84 2.80 20.24 -10.38
C VAL A 84 4.13 20.46 -9.65
N GLU A 85 4.09 21.15 -8.51
CA GLU A 85 5.28 21.38 -7.68
C GLU A 85 5.71 20.07 -7.01
N PHE A 86 7.01 19.91 -6.78
CA PHE A 86 7.57 18.77 -6.08
C PHE A 86 8.21 19.25 -4.77
N ARG A 87 7.84 18.64 -3.65
CA ARG A 87 8.32 19.01 -2.30
C ARG A 87 8.85 17.82 -1.53
N LYS A 88 9.74 18.07 -0.59
CA LYS A 88 10.19 17.00 0.33
C LYS A 88 9.05 16.64 1.27
N LEU A 89 8.90 15.34 1.57
CA LEU A 89 7.83 14.85 2.41
C LEU A 89 7.84 15.51 3.81
N GLY A 90 9.02 15.74 4.39
CA GLY A 90 9.17 16.43 5.68
C GLY A 90 8.73 17.91 5.67
N GLU A 91 8.60 18.54 4.50
CA GLU A 91 8.09 19.92 4.38
C GLU A 91 6.56 19.98 4.47
N VAL A 92 5.88 18.88 4.13
CA VAL A 92 4.42 18.81 3.98
C VAL A 92 3.76 17.80 4.91
N CYS A 93 4.54 17.00 5.64
CA CYS A 93 4.06 16.01 6.59
C CYS A 93 4.93 15.98 7.86
N GLU A 94 4.33 15.49 8.95
CA GLU A 94 5.03 15.07 10.16
C GLU A 94 5.16 13.54 10.16
N ILE A 95 6.32 13.04 10.63
CA ILE A 95 6.53 11.61 10.86
C ILE A 95 6.64 11.35 12.35
N ILE A 96 5.68 10.60 12.89
CA ILE A 96 5.61 10.32 14.33
C ILE A 96 5.87 8.83 14.56
N ARG A 97 6.94 8.51 15.29
CA ARG A 97 7.24 7.13 15.70
C ARG A 97 6.21 6.63 16.72
N GLY A 98 5.83 5.36 16.62
CA GLY A 98 4.98 4.71 17.60
C GLY A 98 5.65 4.54 18.98
N LYS A 99 4.87 4.04 19.94
CA LYS A 99 5.31 3.80 21.32
C LYS A 99 5.46 2.31 21.56
N ARG A 100 6.56 1.91 22.21
CA ARG A 100 6.86 0.50 22.48
C ARG A 100 5.76 -0.13 23.33
N VAL A 101 5.36 -1.34 22.95
CA VAL A 101 4.53 -2.24 23.74
C VAL A 101 5.17 -3.63 23.77
N THR A 102 5.10 -4.32 24.90
CA THR A 102 5.68 -5.65 25.08
C THR A 102 4.65 -6.75 24.84
N LYS A 103 5.10 -7.98 24.54
CA LYS A 103 4.22 -9.14 24.35
C LYS A 103 3.32 -9.44 25.55
N LYS A 104 3.72 -9.05 26.77
CA LYS A 104 2.93 -9.27 28.00
C LYS A 104 1.72 -8.33 28.09
N GLU A 105 1.80 -7.18 27.44
CA GLU A 105 0.72 -6.17 27.42
C GLU A 105 -0.26 -6.42 26.28
N ILE A 106 0.20 -7.08 25.21
CA ILE A 106 -0.62 -7.38 24.03
C ILE A 106 -1.62 -8.49 24.36
N LEU A 107 -2.89 -8.24 24.02
CA LEU A 107 -4.00 -9.16 24.19
C LEU A 107 -4.31 -9.89 22.87
N ASP A 108 -4.80 -11.13 22.96
CA ASP A 108 -5.33 -11.85 21.81
C ASP A 108 -6.63 -11.21 21.28
N LYS A 109 -7.40 -10.57 22.17
CA LYS A 109 -8.63 -9.82 21.87
C LYS A 109 -8.65 -8.52 22.68
N GLY A 110 -8.95 -7.42 22.01
CA GLY A 110 -9.05 -6.09 22.62
C GLY A 110 -9.74 -5.12 21.67
N LYS A 111 -9.89 -3.87 22.10
CA LYS A 111 -10.64 -2.86 21.32
C LYS A 111 -9.88 -2.34 20.11
N TYR A 112 -8.57 -2.16 20.22
CA TYR A 112 -7.75 -1.51 19.20
C TYR A 112 -6.57 -2.39 18.79
N PRO A 113 -6.27 -2.51 17.49
CA PRO A 113 -5.16 -3.33 17.02
C PRO A 113 -3.82 -2.66 17.29
N VAL A 114 -2.79 -3.49 17.47
CA VAL A 114 -1.40 -3.05 17.53
C VAL A 114 -0.77 -3.16 16.15
N VAL A 115 -0.47 -2.01 15.55
CA VAL A 115 0.20 -1.92 14.25
C VAL A 115 1.70 -1.84 14.47
N SER A 116 2.44 -2.72 13.80
CA SER A 116 3.91 -2.83 13.89
C SER A 116 4.54 -2.77 12.49
N GLY A 117 5.73 -3.35 12.30
CA GLY A 117 6.48 -3.34 11.04
C GLY A 117 6.07 -4.45 10.05
N GLY A 118 4.82 -4.89 10.08
CA GLY A 118 4.32 -6.00 9.24
C GLY A 118 2.95 -5.71 8.63
N ILE A 119 2.46 -6.65 7.81
CA ILE A 119 1.19 -6.52 7.07
C ILE A 119 -0.03 -6.74 7.99
N GLY A 120 0.13 -7.52 9.07
CA GLY A 120 -0.91 -7.81 10.05
C GLY A 120 -0.72 -7.11 11.40
N PHE A 121 -1.72 -7.25 12.26
CA PHE A 121 -1.67 -6.75 13.63
C PHE A 121 -0.91 -7.73 14.55
N MET A 122 -0.19 -7.18 15.54
CA MET A 122 0.54 -7.98 16.52
C MET A 122 -0.35 -8.57 17.62
N GLY A 123 -1.59 -8.09 17.70
CA GLY A 123 -2.59 -8.35 18.72
C GLY A 123 -3.34 -7.05 19.02
N TYR A 124 -3.87 -6.92 20.23
CA TYR A 124 -4.77 -5.82 20.59
C TYR A 124 -4.43 -5.19 21.93
N LEU A 125 -4.89 -3.94 22.12
CA LEU A 125 -4.92 -3.21 23.37
C LEU A 125 -6.32 -2.61 23.58
N ASN A 126 -6.60 -2.16 24.80
CA ASN A 126 -7.83 -1.41 25.10
C ASN A 126 -7.66 0.11 24.99
N GLU A 127 -6.44 0.56 24.72
CA GLU A 127 -6.07 1.95 24.46
C GLU A 127 -5.48 2.08 23.06
N TYR A 128 -5.53 3.30 22.51
CA TYR A 128 -4.96 3.63 21.21
C TYR A 128 -4.05 4.86 21.36
N ASN A 129 -3.11 5.02 20.43
CA ASN A 129 -2.23 6.19 20.40
C ASN A 129 -2.25 6.90 19.04
N ARG A 130 -3.05 6.41 18.10
CA ARG A 130 -3.31 7.00 16.79
C ARG A 130 -4.78 6.87 16.41
N GLU A 131 -5.29 7.93 15.81
CA GLU A 131 -6.63 7.98 15.25
C GLU A 131 -6.73 7.14 13.97
N GLU A 132 -7.96 6.80 13.57
CA GLU A 132 -8.24 6.24 12.26
C GLU A 132 -7.81 7.16 11.11
N ASN A 133 -7.86 6.64 9.89
CA ASN A 133 -7.46 7.32 8.67
C ASN A 133 -5.99 7.76 8.69
N THR A 134 -5.12 7.02 9.36
CA THR A 134 -3.69 7.33 9.46
C THR A 134 -2.88 6.48 8.50
N ILE A 135 -1.92 7.09 7.81
CA ILE A 135 -0.93 6.38 7.00
C ILE A 135 0.15 5.84 7.92
N THR A 136 0.52 4.58 7.72
CA THR A 136 1.62 3.94 8.45
C THR A 136 2.72 3.48 7.50
N ILE A 137 3.98 3.65 7.91
CA ILE A 137 5.14 3.07 7.23
C ILE A 137 5.88 2.17 8.21
N ALA A 138 6.10 0.91 7.84
CA ALA A 138 6.87 -0.03 8.64
C ALA A 138 8.34 0.44 8.76
N GLN A 139 8.86 0.55 9.99
CA GLN A 139 10.24 0.94 10.23
C GLN A 139 11.19 -0.25 10.09
N TYR A 140 10.81 -1.40 10.62
CA TYR A 140 11.62 -2.63 10.64
C TYR A 140 10.87 -3.81 10.04
N GLY A 141 11.59 -4.85 9.58
CA GLY A 141 10.98 -6.05 9.01
C GLY A 141 10.57 -5.80 7.56
N THR A 142 9.29 -5.50 7.31
CA THR A 142 8.84 -5.04 5.99
C THR A 142 9.13 -3.55 5.79
N ALA A 143 10.36 -3.13 6.12
CA ALA A 143 10.77 -1.73 6.16
C ALA A 143 10.44 -0.98 4.86
N GLY A 144 9.65 0.09 4.98
CA GLY A 144 9.13 0.87 3.86
C GLY A 144 7.71 0.51 3.42
N PHE A 145 7.09 -0.55 3.96
CA PHE A 145 5.72 -0.94 3.62
C PHE A 145 4.73 0.14 4.06
N VAL A 146 3.93 0.65 3.12
CA VAL A 146 2.92 1.68 3.35
C VAL A 146 1.56 1.00 3.55
N ASN A 147 0.85 1.39 4.59
CA ASN A 147 -0.50 0.90 4.84
C ASN A 147 -1.43 2.01 5.32
N TRP A 148 -2.74 1.79 5.19
CA TRP A 148 -3.78 2.68 5.68
C TRP A 148 -4.50 2.04 6.86
N GLN A 149 -4.54 2.75 7.98
CA GLN A 149 -5.30 2.33 9.14
C GLN A 149 -6.68 3.01 9.12
N ASN A 150 -7.74 2.22 8.99
CA ASN A 150 -9.13 2.69 8.90
C ASN A 150 -9.86 2.75 10.26
N GLN A 151 -9.19 2.37 11.34
CA GLN A 151 -9.69 2.38 12.70
C GLN A 151 -8.59 2.88 13.64
N LYS A 152 -8.97 3.40 14.81
CA LYS A 152 -8.04 3.75 15.88
C LYS A 152 -7.16 2.56 16.23
N PHE A 153 -5.89 2.83 16.51
CA PHE A 153 -4.91 1.78 16.72
C PHE A 153 -3.78 2.23 17.64
N TRP A 154 -3.01 1.25 18.09
CA TRP A 154 -1.73 1.49 18.75
C TRP A 154 -0.60 1.31 17.74
N ALA A 155 0.07 2.40 17.37
CA ALA A 155 1.34 2.36 16.65
C ALA A 155 2.45 1.92 17.60
N ASN A 156 3.07 0.77 17.32
CA ASN A 156 4.24 0.28 18.02
C ASN A 156 5.52 1.03 17.57
N ASP A 157 6.60 0.96 18.35
CA ASP A 157 7.87 1.66 18.10
C ASP A 157 8.65 1.17 16.87
N VAL A 158 8.12 0.20 16.14
CA VAL A 158 8.62 -0.32 14.86
C VAL A 158 7.79 0.14 13.67
N CYS A 159 6.93 1.15 13.87
CA CYS A 159 6.06 1.74 12.87
C CYS A 159 6.12 3.27 12.97
N PHE A 160 6.11 3.93 11.82
CA PHE A 160 5.92 5.38 11.71
C PHE A 160 4.49 5.69 11.27
N SER A 161 3.92 6.74 11.83
CA SER A 161 2.71 7.40 11.31
C SER A 161 3.12 8.60 10.48
N VAL A 162 2.51 8.77 9.29
CA VAL A 162 2.71 9.94 8.43
C VAL A 162 1.46 10.81 8.50
N ILE A 163 1.61 12.02 9.01
CA ILE A 163 0.51 12.96 9.24
C ILE A 163 0.69 14.15 8.28
N PRO A 164 -0.18 14.32 7.27
CA PRO A 164 -0.09 15.45 6.36
C PRO A 164 -0.46 16.76 7.07
N LYS A 165 0.15 17.87 6.63
CA LYS A 165 -0.34 19.22 6.95
C LYS A 165 -1.69 19.47 6.28
N GLU A 166 -2.46 20.45 6.77
CA GLU A 166 -3.81 20.77 6.29
C GLU A 166 -3.90 21.06 4.77
N THR A 167 -2.79 21.50 4.16
CA THR A 167 -2.69 21.75 2.72
C THR A 167 -2.64 20.49 1.87
N LEU A 168 -2.51 19.30 2.46
CA LEU A 168 -2.32 18.04 1.74
C LEU A 168 -3.41 17.03 2.11
N ILE A 169 -4.20 16.62 1.12
CA ILE A 169 -5.24 15.61 1.31
C ILE A 169 -4.59 14.28 1.69
N ASN A 170 -4.90 13.79 2.88
CA ASN A 170 -4.33 12.57 3.45
C ASN A 170 -4.50 11.34 2.54
N ARG A 171 -5.67 11.18 1.92
CA ARG A 171 -5.91 10.05 1.02
C ARG A 171 -5.12 10.16 -0.29
N TYR A 172 -4.89 11.38 -0.78
CA TYR A 172 -4.01 11.61 -1.93
C TYR A 172 -2.57 11.22 -1.58
N LEU A 173 -2.07 11.66 -0.42
CA LEU A 173 -0.75 11.29 0.07
C LEU A 173 -0.58 9.76 0.17
N TYR A 174 -1.59 9.05 0.67
CA TYR A 174 -1.57 7.58 0.70
C TYR A 174 -1.37 6.96 -0.69
N TYR A 175 -2.08 7.46 -1.71
CA TYR A 175 -1.93 6.96 -3.08
C TYR A 175 -0.58 7.32 -3.69
N VAL A 176 -0.01 8.48 -3.36
CA VAL A 176 1.36 8.85 -3.74
C VAL A 176 2.37 7.89 -3.10
N LEU A 177 2.32 7.69 -1.79
CA LEU A 177 3.27 6.84 -1.07
C LEU A 177 3.17 5.36 -1.50
N THR A 178 1.96 4.84 -1.73
CA THR A 178 1.78 3.48 -2.26
C THR A 178 2.27 3.34 -3.70
N ASN A 179 2.17 4.39 -4.51
CA ASN A 179 2.78 4.40 -5.84
C ASN A 179 4.32 4.35 -5.77
N MET A 180 4.89 4.92 -4.72
CA MET A 180 6.32 4.91 -4.42
C MET A 180 6.78 3.69 -3.60
N GLN A 181 5.93 2.66 -3.45
CA GLN A 181 6.22 1.51 -2.57
C GLN A 181 7.56 0.83 -2.86
N ASN A 182 7.88 0.64 -4.14
CA ASN A 182 9.17 0.03 -4.56
C ASN A 182 10.36 0.94 -4.26
N TYR A 183 10.17 2.26 -4.37
CA TYR A 183 11.22 3.22 -4.05
C TYR A 183 11.49 3.25 -2.54
N LEU A 184 10.44 3.29 -1.72
CA LEU A 184 10.54 3.16 -0.26
C LEU A 184 11.29 1.88 0.14
N TYR A 185 11.01 0.77 -0.55
CA TYR A 185 11.73 -0.47 -0.37
C TYR A 185 13.20 -0.41 -0.78
N SER A 186 13.55 0.36 -1.82
CA SER A 186 14.94 0.50 -2.28
C SER A 186 15.81 1.39 -1.39
N ILE A 187 15.21 2.36 -0.68
CA ILE A 187 15.93 3.25 0.23
C ILE A 187 16.02 2.70 1.67
N SER A 188 15.37 1.56 1.94
CA SER A 188 15.55 0.81 3.18
C SER A 188 16.95 0.21 3.26
N ASN A 189 17.56 0.19 4.44
CA ASN A 189 18.78 -0.54 4.72
C ASN A 189 18.51 -2.06 4.66
N ARG A 190 18.94 -2.68 3.55
CA ARG A 190 18.84 -4.11 3.29
C ARG A 190 20.02 -4.93 3.84
N SER A 191 21.02 -4.28 4.43
CA SER A 191 22.14 -4.96 5.09
C SER A 191 21.87 -5.22 6.58
N ALA A 192 20.92 -4.49 7.18
CA ALA A 192 20.48 -4.72 8.55
C ALA A 192 19.54 -5.93 8.65
N ILE A 193 19.60 -6.67 9.75
CA ILE A 193 18.64 -7.73 10.09
C ILE A 193 17.98 -7.38 11.43
N PRO A 194 16.68 -7.08 11.47
CA PRO A 194 15.78 -6.96 10.32
C PRO A 194 16.09 -5.73 9.45
N TYR A 195 15.63 -5.74 8.20
CA TYR A 195 15.69 -4.55 7.33
C TYR A 195 15.08 -3.35 8.04
N SER A 196 15.62 -2.16 7.77
CA SER A 196 15.17 -0.94 8.44
C SER A 196 15.10 0.25 7.50
N ILE A 197 14.23 1.22 7.81
CA ILE A 197 14.18 2.51 7.13
C ILE A 197 14.15 3.61 8.19
N SER A 198 14.93 4.69 7.99
CA SER A 198 14.94 5.81 8.93
C SER A 198 13.87 6.84 8.58
N SER A 199 13.35 7.55 9.60
CA SER A 199 12.44 8.68 9.35
C SER A 199 13.11 9.76 8.49
N ASN A 200 14.42 9.99 8.66
CA ASN A 200 15.15 10.96 7.83
C ASN A 200 15.12 10.58 6.35
N ASN A 201 15.38 9.31 6.00
CA ASN A 201 15.28 8.85 4.62
C ASN A 201 13.88 9.08 4.05
N ILE A 202 12.83 8.80 4.83
CA ILE A 202 11.44 9.01 4.43
C ILE A 202 11.14 10.51 4.23
N MET A 203 11.61 11.38 5.13
CA MET A 203 11.39 12.83 5.05
C MET A 203 12.06 13.50 3.84
N GLN A 204 13.16 12.93 3.33
CA GLN A 204 13.88 13.45 2.16
C GLN A 204 13.26 13.04 0.82
N ILE A 205 12.25 12.16 0.81
CA ILE A 205 11.55 11.76 -0.41
C ILE A 205 10.84 12.97 -1.01
N THR A 206 11.02 13.18 -2.31
CA THR A 206 10.30 14.22 -3.04
C THR A 206 8.98 13.67 -3.57
N ILE A 207 7.87 14.37 -3.29
CA ILE A 207 6.53 13.99 -3.74
C ILE A 207 5.87 15.14 -4.53
N PRO A 208 4.99 14.83 -5.49
CA PRO A 208 4.18 15.85 -6.16
C PRO A 208 3.15 16.44 -5.19
N ILE A 209 3.01 17.77 -5.21
CA ILE A 209 2.01 18.56 -4.50
C ILE A 209 1.26 19.38 -5.56
N PRO A 210 0.08 18.91 -5.99
CA PRO A 210 -0.72 19.57 -7.03
C PRO A 210 -1.45 20.82 -6.54
#